data_AF-A0A8S1XS06-F1
#
_entry.id   AF-A0A8S1XS06-F1
#
_cell.length_a   1.000
_cell.length_b   1.000
_cell.length_c   1.000
_cell.angle_alpha   90.00
_cell.angle_beta   90.00
_cell.angle_gamma   90.00
#
_symmetry.space_group_name_H-M   'P 1'
#
loop_
_entity.id
_entity.type
_entity.pdbx_description
1 polymer ?
#
loop_
_entity_poly.entity_id
_entity_poly.type
_entity_poly.pdbx_seq_one_letter_code
_entity_poly.pdbx_strand_id
1 'polypeptide(L)'
;MQKQKKQTKGWSRIPNDLAGRQQPYNSQKQNRLDLQAVQICSIAIFIAIAKYVSEQVFKQASSQILQVFILLLCIKFCYQFLLDIFKAYGKKYKVLFISSLYKMLKLIKPKSKYVIYLGNLLIQQIRKEKRIKQNISILKAHLIKMSSAQIKFQKSYYDVNHNLNLASLTRDKKLKQNQTQIFFKLEK
;
A
#
# COMPACT_ATOMS: atom_id res chain seq x y z
N MET A 1 -51.42 22.32 24.37
CA MET A 1 -51.24 20.96 23.82
C MET A 1 -50.71 21.04 22.39
N GLN A 2 -49.39 21.01 22.20
CA GLN A 2 -48.76 21.08 20.87
C GLN A 2 -48.29 19.68 20.44
N LYS A 3 -48.78 19.22 19.28
CA LYS A 3 -48.43 17.94 18.67
C LYS A 3 -47.03 18.02 18.05
N GLN A 4 -46.09 17.24 18.58
CA GLN A 4 -44.79 16.99 17.94
C GLN A 4 -44.98 16.11 16.68
N LYS A 5 -44.66 16.65 15.50
CA LYS A 5 -44.46 15.86 14.28
C LYS A 5 -43.00 15.41 14.20
N LYS A 6 -42.76 14.12 14.47
CA LYS A 6 -41.48 13.44 14.18
C LYS A 6 -41.30 13.34 12.66
N GLN A 7 -40.34 14.09 12.11
CA GLN A 7 -39.76 13.81 10.80
C GLN A 7 -38.51 12.95 10.98
N THR A 8 -38.65 11.65 10.82
CA THR A 8 -37.49 10.76 10.64
C THR A 8 -37.10 10.80 9.17
N LYS A 9 -36.15 11.68 8.82
CA LYS A 9 -35.49 11.68 7.52
C LYS A 9 -34.67 10.40 7.41
N GLY A 10 -35.03 9.58 6.41
CA GLY A 10 -34.36 8.34 6.08
C GLY A 10 -32.89 8.61 5.76
N TRP A 11 -32.02 7.96 6.52
CA TRP A 11 -30.62 7.83 6.16
C TRP A 11 -30.54 6.92 4.95
N SER A 12 -30.25 7.51 3.80
CA SER A 12 -29.88 6.82 2.58
C SER A 12 -28.76 5.83 2.91
N ARG A 13 -29.02 4.55 2.64
CA ARG A 13 -28.01 3.49 2.64
C ARG A 13 -26.89 3.90 1.70
N ILE A 14 -25.78 4.36 2.26
CA ILE A 14 -24.51 4.45 1.54
C ILE A 14 -24.10 2.99 1.26
N PRO A 15 -23.93 2.57 -0.01
CA PRO A 15 -23.48 1.22 -0.31
C PRO A 15 -22.06 1.02 0.23
N ASN A 16 -21.90 0.05 1.13
CA ASN A 16 -20.64 -0.33 1.79
C ASN A 16 -19.61 -0.98 0.84
N ASP A 17 -19.87 -1.05 -0.47
CA ASP A 17 -19.07 -1.85 -1.41
C ASP A 17 -17.79 -1.17 -1.95
N LEU A 18 -17.50 0.08 -1.57
CA LEU A 18 -16.24 0.73 -1.96
C LEU A 18 -15.16 0.75 -0.86
N ALA A 19 -15.49 0.37 0.39
CA ALA A 19 -14.54 0.39 1.49
C ALA A 19 -13.58 -0.82 1.53
N GLY A 20 -13.84 -1.87 0.74
CA GLY A 20 -13.05 -3.12 0.76
C GLY A 20 -11.80 -3.13 -0.14
N ARG A 21 -11.58 -2.13 -1.00
CA ARG A 21 -10.50 -2.18 -2.02
C ARG A 21 -9.27 -1.33 -1.73
N GLN A 22 -9.19 -0.75 -0.53
CA GLN A 22 -7.99 -0.06 -0.06
C GLN A 22 -7.57 -0.62 1.30
N GLN A 23 -7.38 -1.94 1.40
CA GLN A 23 -6.41 -2.40 2.39
C GLN A 23 -5.06 -1.81 1.98
N PRO A 24 -4.43 -0.95 2.80
CA PRO A 24 -3.11 -0.45 2.50
C PRO A 24 -2.23 -1.68 2.38
N TYR A 25 -1.67 -1.92 1.19
CA TYR A 25 -0.80 -3.04 0.83
C TYR A 25 -0.03 -3.52 2.06
N ASN A 26 -0.58 -4.54 2.73
CA ASN A 26 0.03 -5.17 3.88
C ASN A 26 1.16 -6.00 3.29
N SER A 27 2.28 -5.33 3.07
CA SER A 27 3.46 -5.93 2.49
C SER A 27 3.90 -6.97 3.51
N GLN A 28 3.56 -8.25 3.30
CA GLN A 28 3.87 -9.36 4.22
C GLN A 28 5.32 -9.33 4.74
N LYS A 29 6.23 -8.77 3.94
CA LYS A 29 7.64 -8.53 4.31
C LYS A 29 7.82 -7.52 5.46
N GLN A 30 7.07 -6.41 5.49
CA GLN A 30 7.10 -5.46 6.60
C GLN A 30 6.47 -6.04 7.86
N ASN A 31 5.34 -6.75 7.74
CA ASN A 31 4.73 -7.42 8.89
C ASN A 31 5.66 -8.48 9.50
N ARG A 32 6.44 -9.20 8.67
CA ARG A 32 7.45 -10.15 9.15
C ARG A 32 8.61 -9.47 9.88
N LEU A 33 9.06 -8.30 9.42
CA LEU A 33 10.09 -7.51 10.09
C LEU A 33 9.61 -6.97 11.44
N ASP A 34 8.37 -6.48 11.50
CA ASP A 34 7.77 -6.01 12.75
C ASP A 34 7.57 -7.17 13.74
N LEU A 35 7.11 -8.33 13.27
CA LEU A 35 7.00 -9.54 14.10
C LEU A 35 8.36 -9.97 14.66
N GLN A 36 9.41 -9.95 13.84
CA GLN A 36 10.77 -10.26 14.29
C GLN A 36 11.29 -9.22 15.29
N ALA A 37 11.01 -7.94 15.08
CA ALA A 37 11.40 -6.87 16.01
C ALA A 37 10.74 -7.05 17.38
N VAL A 38 9.44 -7.40 17.40
CA VAL A 38 8.71 -7.71 18.64
C VAL A 38 9.32 -8.93 19.33
N GLN A 39 9.66 -9.99 18.59
CA GLN A 39 10.31 -11.17 19.17
C GLN A 39 11.68 -10.84 19.80
N ILE A 40 12.50 -10.04 19.11
CA ILE A 40 13.80 -9.60 19.64
C ILE A 40 13.61 -8.76 20.91
N CYS A 41 12.61 -7.89 20.94
CA CYS A 41 12.26 -7.08 22.11
C CYS A 41 11.88 -7.98 23.30
N SER A 42 10.99 -8.95 23.09
CA SER A 42 10.58 -9.90 24.13
C SER A 42 11.75 -10.74 24.64
N ILE A 43 12.64 -11.20 23.75
CA ILE A 43 13.86 -11.92 24.14
C ILE A 43 14.78 -11.03 24.98
N ALA A 44 14.97 -9.76 24.60
CA ALA A 44 15.79 -8.82 25.36
C ALA A 44 15.23 -8.56 26.78
N ILE A 45 13.91 -8.42 26.91
CA ILE A 45 13.25 -8.27 28.21
C ILE A 45 13.44 -9.54 29.05
N PHE A 46 13.21 -10.72 28.47
CA PHE A 46 13.41 -12.00 29.16
C PHE A 46 14.85 -12.17 29.65
N ILE A 47 15.82 -11.83 28.81
CA ILE A 47 17.24 -11.85 29.13
C ILE A 47 17.57 -10.90 30.29
N ALA A 48 17.02 -9.68 30.29
CA ALA A 48 17.26 -8.70 31.34
C ALA A 48 16.72 -9.19 32.70
N ILE A 49 15.54 -9.80 32.70
CA ILE A 49 14.94 -10.41 33.90
C ILE A 49 15.77 -11.61 34.37
N ALA A 50 16.18 -12.50 33.46
CA ALA A 50 17.00 -13.67 33.78
C ALA A 50 18.36 -13.28 34.39
N LYS A 51 18.99 -12.22 33.86
CA LYS A 51 20.20 -11.64 34.44
C LYS A 51 19.94 -11.10 35.86
N TYR A 52 18.88 -10.32 36.04
CA TYR A 52 18.51 -9.75 37.34
C TYR A 52 18.30 -10.84 38.41
N VAL A 53 17.59 -11.92 38.08
CA VAL A 53 17.36 -13.04 39.01
C VAL A 53 18.66 -13.81 39.29
N SER A 54 19.53 -13.96 38.30
CA SER A 54 20.81 -14.66 38.47
C SER A 54 21.78 -13.90 39.38
N GLU A 55 21.77 -12.56 39.32
CA GLU A 55 22.57 -11.70 40.21
C GLU A 55 22.11 -11.79 41.68
N GLN A 56 20.84 -12.10 41.94
CA GLN A 56 20.33 -12.29 43.30
C GLN A 56 20.70 -13.63 43.93
N VAL A 57 20.85 -14.69 43.13
CA VAL A 57 20.95 -16.08 43.62
C VAL A 57 22.38 -16.64 43.57
N PHE A 58 23.25 -16.18 42.67
CA PHE A 58 24.55 -16.79 42.42
C PHE A 58 25.76 -15.90 42.74
N LYS A 59 26.89 -16.54 43.09
CA LYS A 59 28.22 -15.89 43.20
C LYS A 59 28.65 -15.32 41.83
N GLN A 60 29.30 -14.15 41.86
CA GLN A 60 29.67 -13.30 40.71
C GLN A 60 30.19 -14.02 39.44
N ALA A 61 30.91 -15.13 39.58
CA ALA A 61 31.52 -15.84 38.45
C ALA A 61 30.51 -16.47 37.47
N SER A 62 29.44 -17.12 37.95
CA SER A 62 28.45 -17.73 37.05
C SER A 62 27.55 -16.69 36.38
N SER A 63 27.28 -15.57 37.05
CA SER A 63 26.59 -14.41 36.48
C SER A 63 27.36 -13.81 35.28
N GLN A 64 28.70 -13.72 35.39
CA GLN A 64 29.54 -13.24 34.27
C GLN A 64 29.51 -14.18 33.06
N ILE A 65 29.56 -15.50 33.27
CA ILE A 65 29.47 -16.48 32.18
C ILE A 65 28.11 -16.37 31.48
N LEU A 66 27.02 -16.29 32.26
CA LEU A 66 25.67 -16.11 31.70
C LEU A 66 25.56 -14.80 30.91
N GLN A 67 26.17 -13.72 31.39
CA GLN A 67 26.22 -12.44 30.70
C GLN A 67 26.95 -12.52 29.35
N VAL A 68 28.04 -13.27 29.24
CA VAL A 68 28.76 -13.47 27.97
C VAL A 68 27.92 -14.26 26.97
N PHE A 69 27.22 -15.31 27.41
CA PHE A 69 26.31 -16.07 26.55
C PHE A 69 25.14 -15.21 26.06
N ILE A 70 24.59 -14.37 26.94
CA ILE A 70 23.57 -13.38 26.61
C ILE A 70 24.08 -12.43 25.52
N LEU A 71 25.30 -11.90 25.67
CA LEU A 71 25.88 -10.93 24.74
C LEU A 71 26.13 -11.56 23.36
N LEU A 72 26.64 -12.80 23.32
CA LEU A 72 26.82 -13.59 22.10
C LEU A 72 25.49 -13.87 21.38
N LEU A 73 24.44 -14.24 22.14
CA LEU A 73 23.10 -14.44 21.59
C LEU A 73 22.55 -13.13 21.02
N CYS A 74 22.66 -12.02 21.75
CA CYS A 74 22.24 -10.70 21.26
C CYS A 74 22.97 -10.32 19.96
N ILE A 75 24.28 -10.50 19.87
CA ILE A 75 25.04 -10.21 18.64
C ILE A 75 24.53 -11.08 17.47
N LYS A 76 24.36 -12.38 17.69
CA LYS A 76 23.91 -13.32 16.64
C LYS A 76 22.50 -12.98 16.13
N PHE A 77 21.57 -12.64 17.04
CA PHE A 77 20.21 -12.24 16.68
C PHE A 77 20.15 -10.86 16.02
N CYS A 78 20.85 -9.87 16.58
CA CYS A 78 20.91 -8.52 16.02
C CYS A 78 21.57 -8.49 14.64
N TYR A 79 22.58 -9.33 14.39
CA TYR A 79 23.24 -9.39 13.08
C TYR A 79 22.28 -9.81 11.97
N GLN A 80 21.50 -10.86 12.18
CA GLN A 80 20.52 -11.32 11.21
C GLN A 80 19.46 -10.25 10.93
N PHE A 81 18.97 -9.59 11.98
CA PHE A 81 17.99 -8.52 11.87
C PHE A 81 18.55 -7.30 11.13
N LEU A 82 19.78 -6.89 11.45
CA LEU A 82 20.47 -5.81 10.75
C LEU A 82 20.65 -6.14 9.28
N LEU A 83 21.06 -7.36 8.93
CA LEU A 83 21.19 -7.78 7.53
C LEU A 83 19.85 -7.73 6.79
N ASP A 84 18.75 -8.17 7.41
CA ASP A 84 17.43 -8.14 6.80
C ASP A 84 16.92 -6.70 6.61
N ILE A 85 17.18 -5.82 7.57
CA ILE A 85 16.97 -4.36 7.42
C ILE A 85 17.82 -3.83 6.27
N PHE A 86 19.14 -4.08 6.26
CA PHE A 86 20.03 -3.63 5.19
C PHE A 86 19.61 -4.17 3.82
N LYS A 87 19.04 -5.38 3.74
CA LYS A 87 18.54 -5.95 2.49
C LYS A 87 17.23 -5.30 2.04
N ALA A 88 16.30 -5.07 2.97
CA ALA A 88 15.02 -4.42 2.70
C ALA A 88 15.21 -2.96 2.28
N TYR A 89 16.04 -2.24 3.02
CA TYR A 89 16.30 -0.82 2.83
C TYR A 89 17.43 -0.57 1.83
N GLY A 90 18.29 -1.55 1.58
CA GLY A 90 19.43 -1.43 0.66
C GLY A 90 19.03 -1.07 -0.76
N LYS A 91 17.87 -1.51 -1.25
CA LYS A 91 17.37 -1.09 -2.57
C LYS A 91 16.97 0.39 -2.60
N LYS A 92 16.36 0.90 -1.52
CA LYS A 92 15.87 2.28 -1.43
C LYS A 92 16.99 3.27 -1.13
N TYR A 93 17.93 2.89 -0.28
CA TYR A 93 19.05 3.74 0.14
C TYR A 93 20.33 3.49 -0.64
N LYS A 94 20.34 2.60 -1.66
CA LYS A 94 21.54 2.31 -2.46
C LYS A 94 22.18 3.58 -3.01
N VAL A 95 21.36 4.46 -3.59
CA VAL A 95 21.83 5.71 -4.19
C VAL A 95 22.35 6.67 -3.13
N LEU A 96 21.66 6.80 -1.99
CA LEU A 96 22.10 7.62 -0.86
C LEU A 96 23.41 7.12 -0.27
N PHE A 97 23.55 5.80 -0.10
CA PHE A 97 24.75 5.18 0.42
C PHE A 97 25.95 5.36 -0.51
N ILE A 98 25.78 5.08 -1.82
CA ILE A 98 26.82 5.31 -2.83
C ILE A 98 27.16 6.81 -2.92
N SER A 99 26.18 7.69 -2.79
CA SER A 99 26.41 9.15 -2.78
C SER A 99 27.24 9.58 -1.57
N SER A 100 26.94 9.07 -0.37
CA SER A 100 27.73 9.36 0.82
C SER A 100 29.14 8.81 0.70
N LEU A 101 29.30 7.55 0.24
CA LEU A 101 30.62 6.96 -0.03
C LEU A 101 31.40 7.78 -1.04
N TYR A 102 30.77 8.21 -2.13
CA TYR A 102 31.41 9.06 -3.14
C TYR A 102 31.87 10.40 -2.54
N LYS A 103 31.06 11.05 -1.70
CA LYS A 103 31.45 12.28 -1.01
C LYS A 103 32.64 12.06 -0.08
N MET A 104 32.61 11.01 0.75
CA MET A 104 33.71 10.66 1.65
C MET A 104 35.00 10.34 0.89
N LEU A 105 34.94 9.50 -0.14
CA LEU A 105 36.11 9.16 -0.96
C LEU A 105 36.63 10.38 -1.72
N LYS A 106 35.76 11.27 -2.19
CA LYS A 106 36.15 12.51 -2.86
C LYS A 106 36.88 13.46 -1.93
N LEU A 107 36.50 13.51 -0.64
CA LEU A 107 37.21 14.28 0.38
C LEU A 107 38.61 13.72 0.66
N ILE A 108 38.76 12.40 0.69
CA ILE A 108 40.05 11.75 1.00
C ILE A 108 41.00 11.77 -0.21
N LYS A 109 40.54 11.33 -1.39
CA LYS A 109 41.36 11.24 -2.62
C LYS A 109 40.52 11.53 -3.88
N PRO A 110 40.35 12.80 -4.27
CA PRO A 110 39.43 13.21 -5.33
C PRO A 110 39.79 12.69 -6.73
N LYS A 111 41.08 12.44 -7.00
CA LYS A 111 41.58 11.99 -8.32
C LYS A 111 41.78 10.47 -8.41
N SER A 112 41.32 9.69 -7.43
CA SER A 112 41.47 8.24 -7.50
C SER A 112 40.56 7.63 -8.59
N LYS A 113 41.04 6.57 -9.25
CA LYS A 113 40.24 5.81 -10.24
C LYS A 113 38.91 5.33 -9.63
N TYR A 114 38.91 4.99 -8.34
CA TYR A 114 37.73 4.57 -7.60
C TYR A 114 36.67 5.67 -7.46
N VAL A 115 37.08 6.92 -7.21
CA VAL A 115 36.15 8.07 -7.15
C VAL A 115 35.49 8.29 -8.51
N ILE A 116 36.27 8.25 -9.59
CA ILE A 116 35.73 8.41 -10.95
C ILE A 116 34.74 7.26 -11.28
N TYR A 117 35.11 6.03 -10.95
CA TYR A 117 34.24 4.86 -11.14
C TYR A 117 32.94 4.97 -10.33
N LEU A 118 33.02 5.32 -9.04
CA LEU A 118 31.84 5.53 -8.19
C LEU A 118 30.95 6.64 -8.74
N GLY A 119 31.55 7.74 -9.21
CA GLY A 119 30.81 8.85 -9.82
C GLY A 119 30.01 8.41 -11.04
N ASN A 120 30.64 7.67 -11.96
CA ASN A 120 29.98 7.11 -13.14
C ASN A 120 28.86 6.14 -12.75
N LEU A 121 29.08 5.28 -11.76
CA LEU A 121 28.09 4.33 -11.27
C LEU A 121 26.90 5.06 -10.64
N LEU A 122 27.14 6.13 -9.87
CA LEU A 122 26.09 6.98 -9.30
C LEU A 122 25.22 7.61 -10.39
N ILE A 123 25.86 8.20 -11.41
CA ILE A 123 25.16 8.83 -12.54
C ILE A 123 24.30 7.81 -13.29
N GLN A 124 24.83 6.61 -13.54
CA GLN A 124 24.07 5.54 -14.18
C GLN A 124 22.84 5.13 -13.37
N GLN A 125 22.96 5.00 -12.04
CA GLN A 125 21.82 4.66 -11.17
C GLN A 125 20.76 5.76 -11.18
N ILE A 126 21.15 7.02 -11.04
CA ILE A 126 20.22 8.17 -11.10
C ILE A 126 19.47 8.20 -12.44
N ARG A 127 20.16 7.96 -13.57
CA ARG A 127 19.54 7.88 -14.90
C ARG A 127 18.55 6.72 -15.00
N LYS A 128 18.87 5.54 -14.44
CA LYS A 128 17.95 4.39 -14.40
C LYS A 128 16.70 4.72 -13.59
N GLU A 129 16.84 5.30 -12.40
CA GLU A 129 15.69 5.71 -11.59
C GLU A 129 14.81 6.74 -12.29
N LYS A 130 15.40 7.73 -12.95
CA LYS A 130 14.65 8.74 -13.73
C LYS A 130 13.83 8.09 -14.84
N ARG A 131 14.42 7.17 -15.60
CA ARG A 131 13.72 6.41 -16.66
C ARG A 131 12.57 5.58 -16.10
N ILE A 132 12.79 4.87 -14.98
CA ILE A 132 11.73 4.10 -14.33
C ILE A 132 10.58 5.00 -13.88
N LYS A 133 10.87 6.15 -13.27
CA LYS A 133 9.85 7.12 -12.86
C LYS A 133 9.03 7.63 -14.04
N GLN A 134 9.70 7.97 -15.14
CA GLN A 134 9.04 8.40 -16.38
C GLN A 134 8.16 7.29 -16.98
N ASN A 135 8.66 6.07 -17.06
CA ASN A 135 7.88 4.93 -17.57
C ASN A 135 6.65 4.67 -16.69
N ILE A 136 6.78 4.76 -15.37
CA ILE A 136 5.67 4.64 -14.43
C ILE A 136 4.66 5.78 -14.63
N SER A 137 5.09 7.03 -14.83
CA SER A 137 4.16 8.13 -15.06
C SER A 137 3.39 7.98 -16.38
N ILE A 138 4.07 7.54 -17.44
CA ILE A 138 3.44 7.26 -18.74
C ILE A 138 2.41 6.13 -18.57
N LEU A 139 2.78 5.04 -17.90
CA LEU A 139 1.89 3.92 -17.64
C LEU A 139 0.66 4.34 -16.82
N LYS A 140 0.86 5.15 -15.77
CA LYS A 140 -0.25 5.69 -14.96
C LYS A 140 -1.20 6.54 -15.79
N ALA A 141 -0.66 7.45 -16.61
CA ALA A 141 -1.47 8.28 -17.50
C ALA A 141 -2.28 7.42 -18.49
N HIS A 142 -1.66 6.39 -19.06
CA HIS A 142 -2.33 5.45 -19.95
C HIS A 142 -3.45 4.68 -19.25
N LEU A 143 -3.21 4.16 -18.05
CA LEU A 143 -4.21 3.45 -17.26
C LEU A 143 -5.41 4.33 -16.91
N ILE A 144 -5.18 5.59 -16.55
CA ILE A 144 -6.25 6.57 -16.29
C ILE A 144 -7.05 6.88 -17.55
N LYS A 145 -6.38 7.02 -18.70
CA LYS A 145 -7.05 7.24 -19.98
C LYS A 145 -7.91 6.03 -20.36
N MET A 146 -7.38 4.82 -20.16
CA MET A 146 -8.11 3.58 -20.46
C MET A 146 -9.32 3.40 -19.54
N SER A 147 -9.16 3.63 -18.23
CA SER A 147 -10.28 3.51 -17.28
C SER A 147 -11.37 4.56 -17.55
N SER A 148 -11.00 5.81 -17.83
CA SER A 148 -11.98 6.85 -18.20
C SER A 148 -12.69 6.56 -19.52
N ALA A 149 -12.00 5.98 -20.52
CA ALA A 149 -12.64 5.52 -21.75
C ALA A 149 -13.65 4.39 -21.47
N GLN A 150 -13.28 3.40 -20.67
CA GLN A 150 -14.19 2.30 -20.28
C GLN A 150 -15.44 2.82 -19.57
N ILE A 151 -15.30 3.76 -18.62
CA ILE A 151 -16.43 4.38 -17.93
C ILE A 151 -17.35 5.10 -18.92
N LYS A 152 -16.79 5.83 -19.89
CA LYS A 152 -17.59 6.51 -20.94
C LYS A 152 -18.35 5.51 -21.83
N PHE A 153 -17.70 4.42 -22.25
CA PHE A 153 -18.36 3.36 -23.03
C PHE A 153 -19.51 2.71 -22.24
N GLN A 154 -19.30 2.40 -20.97
CA GLN A 154 -20.36 1.88 -20.11
C GLN A 154 -21.52 2.86 -19.99
N LYS A 155 -21.24 4.13 -19.72
CA LYS A 155 -22.29 5.17 -19.61
C LYS A 155 -23.10 5.28 -20.90
N SER A 156 -22.43 5.35 -22.06
CA SER A 156 -23.09 5.39 -23.36
C SER A 156 -23.94 4.15 -23.62
N TYR A 157 -23.48 2.96 -23.23
CA TYR A 157 -24.23 1.72 -23.37
C TYR A 157 -25.52 1.74 -22.52
N TYR A 158 -25.42 2.19 -21.27
CA TYR A 158 -26.60 2.36 -20.40
C TYR A 158 -27.57 3.41 -20.93
N ASP A 159 -27.08 4.55 -21.41
CA ASP A 159 -27.92 5.63 -21.96
C ASP A 159 -28.68 5.15 -23.22
N VAL A 160 -28.01 4.41 -24.11
CA VAL A 160 -28.65 3.83 -25.31
C VAL A 160 -29.71 2.80 -24.92
N ASN A 161 -29.41 1.86 -24.02
CA ASN A 161 -30.38 0.86 -23.57
C ASN A 161 -31.56 1.49 -22.82
N HIS A 162 -31.33 2.53 -22.01
CA HIS A 162 -32.37 3.26 -21.31
C HIS A 162 -33.32 3.94 -22.31
N ASN A 163 -32.77 4.60 -23.34
CA ASN A 163 -33.57 5.26 -24.37
C ASN A 163 -34.33 4.25 -25.24
N LEU A 164 -33.76 3.09 -25.53
CA LEU A 164 -34.43 2.01 -26.27
C LEU A 164 -35.62 1.45 -25.48
N ASN A 165 -35.45 1.24 -24.19
CA ASN A 165 -36.52 0.80 -23.29
C ASN A 165 -37.62 1.87 -23.12
N LEU A 166 -37.26 3.16 -23.14
CA LEU A 166 -38.24 4.24 -23.09
C LEU A 166 -39.06 4.32 -24.40
N ALA A 167 -38.40 4.12 -25.54
CA ALA A 167 -39.04 4.12 -26.85
C ALA A 167 -40.00 2.94 -27.03
N SER A 168 -39.63 1.73 -26.56
CA SER A 168 -40.53 0.57 -26.57
C SER A 168 -41.74 0.78 -25.66
N LEU A 169 -41.55 1.29 -24.44
CA LEU A 169 -42.63 1.60 -23.52
C LEU A 169 -43.62 2.64 -24.07
N THR A 170 -43.13 3.61 -24.86
CA THR A 170 -43.95 4.65 -25.48
C THR A 170 -44.78 4.09 -26.64
N ARG A 171 -44.24 3.13 -27.40
CA ARG A 171 -44.99 2.44 -28.47
C ARG A 171 -46.11 1.56 -27.91
N ASP A 172 -45.85 0.85 -26.81
CA ASP A 172 -46.86 0.02 -26.16
C ASP A 172 -48.03 0.84 -25.60
N LYS A 173 -47.74 2.03 -25.04
CA LYS A 173 -48.79 2.96 -24.59
C LYS A 173 -49.66 3.46 -25.75
N LYS A 174 -49.05 3.81 -26.89
CA LYS A 174 -49.79 4.23 -28.09
C LYS A 174 -50.67 3.10 -28.66
N LEU A 175 -50.16 1.87 -28.70
CA LEU A 175 -50.92 0.70 -29.15
C LEU A 175 -52.13 0.45 -28.26
N LYS A 176 -51.96 0.49 -26.93
CA LYS A 176 -53.09 0.37 -25.98
C LYS A 176 -54.12 1.48 -26.17
N GLN A 177 -53.69 2.74 -26.33
CA GLN A 177 -54.61 3.85 -26.60
C GLN A 177 -55.40 3.64 -27.89
N ASN A 178 -54.74 3.22 -28.98
CA ASN A 178 -55.41 2.94 -30.24
C ASN A 178 -56.40 1.78 -30.14
N GLN A 179 -56.06 0.70 -29.44
CA GLN A 179 -56.99 -0.42 -29.19
C GLN A 179 -58.21 0.04 -28.39
N THR A 180 -58.01 0.88 -27.37
CA THR A 180 -59.11 1.42 -26.57
C THR A 180 -60.03 2.31 -27.42
N GLN A 181 -59.47 3.13 -28.31
CA GLN A 181 -60.25 3.96 -29.23
C GLN A 181 -61.03 3.14 -30.26
N ILE A 182 -60.45 2.05 -30.77
CA ILE A 182 -61.14 1.14 -31.69
C ILE A 182 -62.31 0.45 -30.97
N PHE A 183 -62.10 -0.02 -29.73
CA PHE A 183 -63.14 -0.65 -28.94
C PHE A 183 -64.35 0.28 -28.72
N PHE A 184 -64.10 1.52 -28.27
CA PHE A 184 -65.15 2.53 -28.09
C PHE A 184 -65.87 2.93 -29.39
N LYS A 185 -65.26 2.70 -30.55
CA LYS A 185 -65.85 3.02 -31.86
C LYS A 185 -66.72 1.87 -32.38
N LEU A 186 -66.49 0.64 -31.93
CA LEU A 186 -67.29 -0.55 -32.26
C LEU A 186 -68.51 -0.73 -31.34
N GLU A 187 -68.50 -0.07 -30.17
CA GLU A 187 -69.58 -0.11 -29.18
C GLU A 187 -70.68 0.95 -29.42
N LYS A 188 -70.59 1.70 -30.53
CA LYS A 188 -71.60 2.65 -31.02
C LYS A 188 -72.21 2.14 -32.32
#